data_AF-A0A378B0Z7-F1
#
_entry.id   AF-A0A378B0Z7-F1
#
_cell.length_a   1.000
_cell.length_b   1.000
_cell.length_c   1.000
_cell.angle_alpha   90.00
_cell.angle_beta   90.00
_cell.angle_gamma   90.00
#
_symmetry.space_group_name_H-M   'P 1'
#
loop_
_entity.id
_entity.type
_entity.pdbx_description
1 polymer ?
#
loop_
_entity_poly.entity_id
_entity_poly.type
_entity_poly.pdbx_seq_one_letter_code
_entity_poly.pdbx_strand_id
1 'polypeptide(L)'
;MTEHQHQASPAAGGEGASQLKRGLSARHIQMIALGGAIGTGLFMGAGRNIAVAGTSILVIYVLVGFFTYMVMRAMGELLLTRHDYRSFADFVGEYLGPQASFYLGWTYWLSWVVTCIADVVVCGELYAVLVPGTVGVDAGPQHAGDPVPA
;
A
#
# COMPACT_ATOMS: atom_id res chain seq x y z
N MET A 1 6.10 -29.27 61.49
CA MET A 1 5.37 -30.00 60.44
C MET A 1 5.59 -29.27 59.13
N THR A 2 6.34 -29.93 58.24
CA THR A 2 6.29 -29.85 56.77
C THR A 2 6.43 -28.50 56.06
N GLU A 3 7.61 -28.40 55.44
CA GLU A 3 7.91 -27.71 54.20
C GLU A 3 6.82 -27.84 53.13
N HIS A 4 6.59 -26.74 52.39
CA HIS A 4 6.50 -26.81 50.93
C HIS A 4 7.36 -25.67 50.35
N GLN A 5 8.64 -26.00 50.19
CA GLN A 5 9.51 -25.46 49.16
C GLN A 5 8.83 -25.56 47.79
N HIS A 6 8.80 -24.45 47.04
CA HIS A 6 9.05 -24.52 45.61
C HIS A 6 10.02 -23.40 45.24
N GLN A 7 11.30 -23.73 45.32
CA GLN A 7 12.38 -22.93 44.76
C GLN A 7 12.92 -23.66 43.52
N ALA A 8 13.30 -22.84 42.52
CA ALA A 8 14.09 -23.12 41.32
C ALA A 8 13.33 -23.40 39.99
N SER A 9 13.33 -22.41 39.09
CA SER A 9 14.47 -22.26 38.17
C SER A 9 14.54 -20.86 37.52
N PRO A 10 15.69 -20.18 37.56
CA PRO A 10 16.00 -19.03 36.71
C PRO A 10 16.59 -19.55 35.39
N ALA A 11 15.80 -19.55 34.32
CA ALA A 11 16.28 -19.81 32.96
C ALA A 11 16.25 -18.52 32.14
N ALA A 12 17.46 -18.00 31.96
CA ALA A 12 17.96 -17.08 30.95
C ALA A 12 17.06 -16.78 29.73
N GLY A 13 17.04 -15.50 29.36
CA GLY A 13 16.65 -15.04 28.02
C GLY A 13 15.97 -13.68 28.02
N GLY A 14 16.72 -12.63 28.38
CA GLY A 14 16.23 -11.26 28.28
C GLY A 14 16.00 -10.87 26.82
N GLU A 15 14.78 -11.04 26.32
CA GLU A 15 14.26 -10.16 25.30
C GLU A 15 13.61 -8.99 26.02
N GLY A 16 14.36 -7.90 26.15
CA GLY A 16 13.78 -6.62 26.46
C GLY A 16 12.73 -6.34 25.39
N ALA A 17 11.46 -6.59 25.73
CA ALA A 17 10.33 -6.06 25.00
C ALA A 17 10.49 -4.54 25.07
N SER A 18 11.24 -4.00 24.12
CA SER A 18 11.39 -2.59 23.86
C SER A 18 9.97 -2.07 23.74
N GLN A 19 9.46 -1.50 24.84
CA GLN A 19 8.16 -0.89 24.88
C GLN A 19 8.19 0.22 23.84
N LEU A 20 7.55 -0.03 22.69
CA LEU A 20 7.54 0.91 21.58
C LEU A 20 7.05 2.25 22.12
N LYS A 21 7.91 3.27 22.08
CA LYS A 21 7.52 4.63 22.46
C LYS A 21 6.39 5.04 21.52
N ARG A 22 5.19 5.22 22.08
CA ARG A 22 4.02 5.70 21.35
C ARG A 22 4.27 7.15 20.93
N GLY A 23 4.97 7.34 19.82
CA GLY A 23 5.50 8.64 19.36
C GLY A 23 4.89 9.15 18.05
N LEU A 24 3.95 8.42 17.44
CA LEU A 24 3.24 8.92 16.27
C LEU A 24 2.20 9.97 16.70
N SER A 25 2.58 11.23 16.58
CA SER A 25 1.64 12.35 16.64
C SER A 25 0.62 12.26 15.50
N ALA A 26 -0.57 12.83 15.70
CA ALA A 26 -1.61 12.92 14.68
C ALA A 26 -1.08 13.49 13.35
N ARG A 27 -0.12 14.42 13.40
CA ARG A 27 0.54 14.96 12.20
C ARG A 27 1.32 13.89 11.43
N HIS A 28 2.05 12.99 12.10
CA HIS A 28 2.78 11.92 11.42
C HIS A 28 1.81 10.94 10.73
N ILE A 29 0.70 10.62 11.38
CA ILE A 29 -0.34 9.74 10.80
C ILE A 29 -0.92 10.39 9.54
N GLN A 30 -1.22 11.69 9.57
CA GLN A 30 -1.73 12.42 8.40
C GLN A 30 -0.70 12.47 7.26
N MET A 31 0.58 12.68 7.55
CA MET A 31 1.64 12.67 6.53
C MET A 31 1.79 11.29 5.87
N ILE A 32 1.68 10.21 6.64
CA ILE A 32 1.69 8.85 6.09
C ILE A 32 0.47 8.62 5.20
N ALA A 33 -0.72 9.05 5.63
CA ALA A 33 -1.94 8.92 4.86
C ALA A 33 -1.88 9.71 3.53
N LEU A 34 -1.39 10.95 3.58
CA LEU A 34 -1.20 11.79 2.38
C LEU A 34 -0.15 11.20 1.44
N GLY A 35 0.98 10.72 1.98
CA GLY A 35 2.03 10.08 1.19
C GLY A 35 1.54 8.84 0.45
N GLY A 36 0.77 7.97 1.13
CA GLY A 36 0.17 6.79 0.52
C GLY A 36 -0.93 7.12 -0.49
N ALA A 37 -1.77 8.14 -0.22
CA ALA A 37 -2.86 8.52 -1.12
C ALA A 37 -2.38 9.19 -2.40
N ILE A 38 -1.31 9.99 -2.35
CA ILE A 38 -0.74 10.63 -3.53
C ILE A 38 0.08 9.61 -4.33
N GLY A 39 1.01 8.90 -3.68
CA GLY A 39 1.72 7.73 -4.20
C GLY A 39 2.34 7.86 -5.61
N THR A 40 2.87 6.76 -6.12
CA THR A 40 3.36 6.62 -7.50
C THR A 40 2.21 6.47 -8.51
N GLY A 41 1.09 5.90 -8.07
CA GLY A 41 -0.09 5.61 -8.90
C GLY A 41 -0.80 6.84 -9.48
N LEU A 42 -0.90 7.94 -8.72
CA LEU A 42 -1.46 9.19 -9.25
C LEU A 42 -0.53 9.79 -10.31
N PHE A 43 0.79 9.82 -10.07
CA PHE A 43 1.73 10.48 -10.97
C PHE A 43 1.96 9.71 -12.28
N MET A 44 2.28 8.42 -12.21
CA MET A 44 2.54 7.62 -13.41
C MET A 44 1.25 7.20 -14.12
N GLY A 45 0.16 7.00 -13.37
CA GLY A 45 -1.14 6.62 -13.92
C GLY A 45 -1.96 7.77 -14.51
N ALA A 46 -1.88 8.98 -13.95
CA ALA A 46 -2.74 10.08 -14.38
C ALA A 46 -2.51 10.49 -15.84
N GLY A 47 -1.26 10.55 -16.32
CA GLY A 47 -0.97 10.94 -17.70
C GLY A 47 -1.68 10.06 -18.74
N ARG A 48 -1.57 8.73 -18.57
CA ARG A 48 -2.25 7.75 -19.44
C ARG A 48 -3.77 7.79 -19.26
N ASN A 49 -4.25 7.89 -18.03
CA ASN A 49 -5.68 7.91 -17.75
C ASN A 49 -6.36 9.18 -18.28
N ILE A 50 -5.69 10.33 -18.21
CA ILE A 50 -6.15 11.60 -18.79
C ILE A 50 -6.17 11.50 -20.32
N ALA A 51 -5.13 10.94 -20.94
CA ALA A 51 -5.10 10.77 -22.39
C ALA A 51 -6.22 9.86 -22.93
N VAL A 52 -6.59 8.82 -22.17
CA VAL A 52 -7.64 7.87 -22.56
C VAL A 52 -9.05 8.37 -22.22
N ALA A 53 -9.25 8.96 -21.03
CA ALA A 53 -10.59 9.34 -20.55
C ALA A 53 -10.97 10.80 -20.84
N GLY A 54 -10.01 11.67 -21.17
CA GLY A 54 -10.25 13.10 -21.34
C GLY A 54 -10.84 13.76 -20.08
N THR A 55 -11.69 14.78 -20.24
CA THR A 55 -12.30 15.53 -19.13
C THR A 55 -13.17 14.66 -18.20
N SER A 56 -13.65 13.50 -18.69
CA SER A 56 -14.50 12.59 -17.90
C SER A 56 -13.78 11.98 -16.69
N ILE A 57 -12.43 12.01 -16.69
CA ILE A 57 -11.62 11.47 -15.60
C ILE A 57 -11.93 12.13 -14.25
N LEU A 58 -12.27 13.42 -14.23
CA LEU A 58 -12.62 14.16 -13.01
C LEU A 58 -13.90 13.61 -12.38
N VAL A 59 -14.91 13.30 -13.20
CA VAL A 59 -16.18 12.73 -12.73
C VAL A 59 -15.95 11.35 -12.13
N ILE A 60 -15.10 10.53 -12.75
CA ILE A 60 -14.75 9.19 -12.26
C ILE A 60 -13.99 9.30 -10.92
N TYR A 61 -13.00 10.18 -10.80
CA TYR A 61 -12.26 10.36 -9.55
C TYR A 61 -13.17 10.83 -8.40
N VAL A 62 -14.10 11.75 -8.66
CA VAL A 62 -15.08 12.19 -7.64
C VAL A 62 -16.03 11.06 -7.26
N LEU A 63 -16.54 10.31 -8.24
CA LEU A 63 -17.48 9.22 -8.00
C LEU A 63 -16.82 8.08 -7.20
N VAL A 64 -15.67 7.60 -7.65
CA VAL A 64 -14.91 6.55 -6.95
C VAL A 64 -14.45 7.05 -5.58
N GLY A 65 -13.93 8.27 -5.51
CA GLY A 65 -13.52 8.89 -4.26
C GLY A 65 -14.65 9.01 -3.24
N PHE A 66 -15.87 9.31 -3.69
CA PHE A 66 -17.06 9.35 -2.84
C PHE A 66 -17.36 7.98 -2.20
N PHE A 67 -17.35 6.90 -3.00
CA PHE A 67 -17.56 5.54 -2.48
C PHE A 67 -16.42 5.11 -1.55
N THR A 68 -15.15 5.35 -1.92
CA THR A 68 -14.00 5.03 -1.08
C THR A 68 -14.03 5.83 0.24
N TYR A 69 -14.45 7.09 0.21
CA TYR A 69 -14.62 7.92 1.41
C TYR A 69 -15.65 7.31 2.37
N MET A 70 -16.80 6.87 1.86
CA MET A 70 -17.84 6.22 2.66
C MET A 70 -17.32 4.94 3.32
N VAL A 71 -16.59 4.09 2.57
CA VAL A 71 -15.97 2.86 3.10
C VAL A 71 -14.96 3.18 4.19
N MET A 72 -14.08 4.16 3.95
CA MET A 72 -13.05 4.56 4.92
C MET A 72 -13.68 5.16 6.19
N ARG A 73 -14.78 5.90 6.05
CA ARG A 73 -15.53 6.46 7.18
C ARG A 73 -16.15 5.35 8.04
N ALA A 74 -16.81 4.37 7.42
CA ALA A 74 -17.38 3.23 8.13
C ALA A 74 -16.31 2.40 8.84
N MET A 75 -15.17 2.17 8.18
CA MET A 75 -14.03 1.47 8.79
C MET A 75 -13.44 2.27 9.97
N GLY A 76 -13.38 3.60 9.87
CA GLY A 76 -12.95 4.46 10.97
C GLY A 76 -13.86 4.37 12.19
N GLU A 77 -15.19 4.34 12.00
CA GLU A 77 -16.16 4.17 13.09
C GLU A 77 -16.04 2.79 13.76
N LEU A 78 -15.78 1.74 12.97
CA LEU A 78 -15.55 0.39 13.48
C LEU A 78 -14.30 0.32 14.37
N LEU A 79 -13.19 0.91 13.92
CA LEU A 79 -11.92 0.93 14.65
C LEU A 79 -11.95 1.79 15.93
N LEU A 80 -12.84 2.78 16.00
CA LEU A 80 -13.06 3.59 17.19
C LEU A 80 -13.96 2.90 18.22
N THR A 81 -14.84 2.00 17.77
CA THR A 81 -15.78 1.30 18.66
C THR A 81 -15.13 0.11 19.36
N ARG A 82 -14.23 -0.61 18.67
CA ARG A 82 -13.49 -1.75 19.24
C ARG A 82 -12.00 -1.65 18.91
N HIS A 83 -11.19 -1.47 19.95
CA HIS A 83 -9.73 -1.39 19.84
C HIS A 83 -9.02 -2.76 19.84
N ASP A 84 -9.77 -3.86 19.92
CA ASP A 84 -9.19 -5.21 19.87
C ASP A 84 -8.73 -5.60 18.46
N TYR A 85 -9.23 -4.93 17.41
CA TYR A 85 -8.78 -5.16 16.04
C TYR A 85 -7.39 -4.56 15.80
N ARG A 86 -6.43 -5.42 15.46
CA ARG A 86 -5.06 -5.00 15.16
C ARG A 86 -4.82 -4.90 13.65
N SER A 87 -5.65 -5.59 12.86
CA SER A 87 -5.60 -5.61 11.39
C SER A 87 -7.00 -5.58 10.76
N PHE A 88 -7.08 -5.12 9.50
CA PHE A 88 -8.30 -5.21 8.70
C PHE A 88 -8.81 -6.66 8.54
N ALA A 89 -7.88 -7.61 8.46
CA ALA A 89 -8.21 -9.04 8.38
C ALA A 89 -8.90 -9.57 9.65
N ASP A 90 -8.64 -8.98 10.82
CA ASP A 90 -9.19 -9.46 12.10
C ASP A 90 -10.69 -9.23 12.16
N PHE A 91 -11.16 -8.03 11.82
CA PHE A 91 -12.60 -7.76 11.81
C PHE A 91 -13.29 -8.47 10.65
N VAL A 92 -12.67 -8.63 9.49
CA VAL A 92 -13.24 -9.47 8.43
C VAL A 92 -13.38 -10.91 8.88
N GLY A 93 -12.44 -11.41 9.68
CA GLY A 93 -12.53 -12.74 10.29
C GLY A 93 -13.71 -12.87 11.27
N GLU A 94 -13.97 -11.83 12.06
CA GLU A 94 -15.10 -11.80 13.01
C GLU A 94 -16.46 -11.69 12.30
N TYR A 95 -16.58 -10.85 11.26
CA TYR A 95 -17.87 -10.60 10.59
C TYR A 95 -18.18 -11.56 9.43
N LEU A 96 -17.19 -11.93 8.61
CA LEU A 96 -17.36 -12.78 7.41
C LEU A 96 -16.86 -14.22 7.63
N GLY A 97 -16.18 -14.48 8.74
CA GLY A 97 -15.67 -15.79 9.11
C GLY A 97 -14.20 -16.03 8.75
N PRO A 98 -13.60 -17.09 9.30
CA PRO A 98 -12.15 -17.34 9.23
C PRO A 98 -11.64 -17.67 7.83
N GLN A 99 -12.48 -18.20 6.94
CA GLN A 99 -12.09 -18.45 5.54
C GLN A 99 -11.97 -17.13 4.77
N ALA A 100 -12.89 -16.19 5.00
CA ALA A 100 -12.88 -14.89 4.32
C ALA A 100 -11.65 -14.06 4.71
N SER A 101 -11.26 -14.05 5.99
CA SER A 101 -10.04 -13.37 6.42
C SER A 101 -8.76 -14.02 5.88
N PHE A 102 -8.74 -15.36 5.70
CA PHE A 102 -7.61 -16.04 5.07
C PHE A 102 -7.43 -15.61 3.61
N TYR A 103 -8.50 -15.63 2.80
CA TYR A 103 -8.43 -15.18 1.41
C TYR A 103 -8.04 -13.70 1.32
N LEU A 104 -8.65 -12.87 2.16
CA LEU A 104 -8.36 -11.44 2.20
C LEU A 104 -6.90 -11.15 2.59
N GLY A 105 -6.36 -11.85 3.60
CA GLY A 105 -4.97 -11.73 4.00
C GLY A 105 -4.02 -12.12 2.87
N TRP A 106 -4.34 -13.20 2.15
CA TRP A 106 -3.55 -13.63 0.99
C TRP A 106 -3.63 -12.64 -0.19
N THR A 107 -4.82 -12.17 -0.53
CA THR A 107 -5.02 -11.13 -1.55
C THR A 107 -4.30 -9.83 -1.18
N TYR A 108 -4.33 -9.45 0.10
CA TYR A 108 -3.60 -8.29 0.60
C TYR A 108 -2.09 -8.48 0.42
N TRP A 109 -1.53 -9.61 0.81
CA TRP A 109 -0.11 -9.90 0.60
C TRP A 109 0.28 -9.88 -0.88
N LEU A 110 -0.51 -10.51 -1.75
CA LEU A 110 -0.27 -10.47 -3.20
C LEU A 110 -0.34 -9.05 -3.76
N SER A 111 -1.27 -8.21 -3.27
CA SER A 111 -1.37 -6.82 -3.70
C SER A 111 -0.09 -6.03 -3.38
N TRP A 112 0.56 -6.30 -2.25
CA TRP A 112 1.85 -5.70 -1.92
C TRP A 112 2.97 -6.18 -2.84
N VAL A 113 3.03 -7.47 -3.15
CA VAL A 113 4.03 -8.01 -4.09
C VAL A 113 3.90 -7.35 -5.46
N VAL A 114 2.67 -7.25 -5.99
CA VAL A 114 2.39 -6.58 -7.27
C VAL A 114 2.76 -5.09 -7.21
N THR A 115 2.45 -4.42 -6.10
CA THR A 115 2.80 -3.00 -5.89
C THR A 115 4.31 -2.78 -5.91
N CYS A 116 5.09 -3.63 -5.22
CA CYS A 116 6.55 -3.54 -5.23
C CYS A 116 7.14 -3.69 -6.64
N ILE A 117 6.61 -4.62 -7.44
CA ILE A 117 7.05 -4.80 -8.83
C ILE A 117 6.70 -3.55 -9.66
N ALA A 118 5.48 -3.03 -9.51
CA ALA A 118 5.05 -1.81 -10.20
C ALA A 118 5.94 -0.61 -9.84
N ASP A 119 6.27 -0.42 -8.56
CA ASP A 119 7.16 0.65 -8.11
C ASP A 119 8.58 0.52 -8.69
N VAL A 120 9.12 -0.70 -8.82
CA VAL A 120 10.43 -0.93 -9.45
C VAL A 120 10.41 -0.55 -10.93
N VAL A 121 9.34 -0.90 -11.66
CA VAL A 121 9.16 -0.51 -13.09
C VAL A 121 9.13 1.02 -13.21
N VAL A 122 8.31 1.68 -12.38
CA VAL A 122 8.20 3.15 -12.32
C VAL A 122 9.55 3.80 -12.03
N CYS A 123 10.29 3.28 -11.05
CA CYS A 123 11.63 3.78 -10.71
C CYS A 123 12.61 3.61 -11.88
N GLY A 124 12.54 2.49 -12.60
CA GLY A 124 13.37 2.23 -13.77
C GLY A 124 13.09 3.23 -14.91
N GLU A 125 11.83 3.47 -15.22
CA GLU A 125 11.43 4.47 -16.23
C GLU A 125 11.86 5.88 -15.82
N LEU A 126 11.63 6.26 -14.55
CA LEU A 126 12.03 7.56 -14.03
C LEU A 126 13.56 7.75 -14.10
N TYR A 127 14.34 6.73 -13.72
CA TYR A 127 15.79 6.77 -13.77
C TYR A 127 16.31 6.97 -15.21
N ALA A 128 15.72 6.28 -16.19
CA ALA A 128 16.09 6.40 -17.60
C ALA A 128 15.85 7.82 -18.14
N VAL A 129 14.76 8.48 -17.73
CA VAL A 129 14.47 9.88 -18.10
C VAL A 129 15.45 10.85 -17.45
N LEU A 130 15.81 10.61 -16.19
CA LEU A 130 16.68 11.52 -15.42
C LEU A 130 18.16 11.42 -15.79
N VAL A 131 18.63 10.24 -16.22
CA VAL A 131 20.04 10.02 -16.60
C VAL A 131 20.15 9.60 -18.07
N PRO A 132 19.95 10.54 -19.01
CA PRO A 132 20.02 10.27 -20.44
C PRO A 132 21.45 9.82 -20.81
N GLY A 133 21.57 8.58 -21.33
CA GLY A 133 22.83 8.00 -21.81
C GLY A 133 23.42 6.84 -20.99
N THR A 134 22.80 6.42 -19.89
CA THR A 134 23.29 5.27 -19.07
C THR A 134 22.58 3.95 -19.32
N VAL A 135 21.39 4.00 -19.91
CA VAL A 135 20.61 2.82 -20.27
C VAL A 135 20.46 2.88 -21.78
N GLY A 136 20.92 1.85 -22.49
CA GLY A 136 20.75 1.70 -23.94
C GLY A 136 19.29 1.42 -24.31
N VAL A 137 18.36 2.26 -23.85
CA VAL A 137 17.04 2.39 -24.42
C VAL A 137 17.22 3.30 -25.61
N ASP A 138 17.69 2.72 -26.72
CA ASP A 138 17.62 3.37 -28.01
C ASP A 138 16.13 3.64 -28.29
N ALA A 139 15.70 4.85 -27.97
CA ALA A 139 14.48 5.43 -28.52
C ALA A 139 14.73 5.67 -30.01
N GLY A 140 14.85 4.59 -30.78
CA GLY A 140 14.93 4.63 -32.22
C GLY A 140 13.64 5.25 -32.76
N PRO A 141 13.71 6.23 -33.67
CA PRO A 141 12.53 6.81 -34.28
C PRO A 141 11.87 5.75 -35.18
N GLN A 142 10.88 5.03 -34.66
CA GLN A 142 10.02 4.16 -35.48
C GLN A 142 8.93 5.00 -36.17
N HIS A 143 9.34 5.95 -37.03
CA HIS A 143 8.53 6.47 -38.13
C HIS A 143 9.36 7.39 -39.03
N ALA A 144 10.28 6.83 -39.80
CA ALA A 144 10.67 7.40 -41.08
C ALA A 144 10.02 6.51 -42.15
N GLY A 145 8.83 6.90 -42.59
CA GLY A 145 8.20 6.26 -43.74
C GLY A 145 9.10 6.45 -44.96
N ASP A 146 9.55 5.32 -45.50
CA ASP A 146 10.30 5.27 -46.75
C ASP A 146 9.53 5.97 -47.89
N PRO A 147 10.21 6.63 -48.83
CA PRO A 147 9.58 7.14 -50.03
C PRO A 147 9.05 5.96 -50.88
N VAL A 148 7.75 5.99 -51.17
CA VAL A 148 7.09 5.07 -52.12
C VAL A 148 7.75 5.22 -53.49
N PRO A 149 8.31 4.15 -54.09
CA PRO A 149 8.78 4.19 -55.47
C PRO A 149 7.59 4.29 -56.44
N ALA A 150 7.77 5.12 -57.47
CA ALA A 150 6.78 5.46 -58.50
C ALA A 150 6.32 4.29 -59.37
#